data_AF-A0A966X2S8-F1
#
_entry.id   AF-A0A966X2S8-F1
#
_cell.length_a   1.000
_cell.length_b   1.000
_cell.length_c   1.000
_cell.angle_alpha   90.00
_cell.angle_beta   90.00
_cell.angle_gamma   90.00
#
_symmetry.space_group_name_H-M   'P 1'
#
loop_
_entity.id
_entity.type
_entity.pdbx_description
1 polymer ?
#
loop_
_entity_poly.entity_id
_entity_poly.type
_entity_poly.pdbx_seq_one_letter_code
_entity_poly.pdbx_strand_id
1 'polypeptide(L)'
;LDTRSFRSGLEKPLLPPLHGRYTPSSADAQSVLGTAQWSWLQEELAQPADVRLIASSIQVLADGHQWEAWRLFPAEQQRLLGLISEASGTTLVLSGDRHLAGIYFDKDRSSNPILELTSSSLNLPLTSIVSNIKVEPGPYRLGEPFFEANFGLIEIDWQARRLHAAIKDQTRQTVRSVSLSLGHSGQ
;
A
#
# COMPACT_ATOMS: atom_id res chain seq x y z
N LEU A 1 4.15 3.92 9.45
CA LEU A 1 4.63 2.58 9.81
C LEU A 1 6.05 2.44 9.32
N ASP A 2 6.99 2.32 10.26
CA ASP A 2 8.38 2.01 9.95
C ASP A 2 8.52 0.50 9.83
N THR A 3 8.74 0.03 8.60
CA THR A 3 8.86 -1.39 8.25
C THR A 3 10.32 -1.82 8.05
N ARG A 4 11.29 -1.05 8.58
CA ARG A 4 12.73 -1.36 8.48
C ARG A 4 13.33 -1.79 9.81
N SER A 5 13.02 -1.08 10.90
CA SER A 5 13.77 -1.25 12.17
C SER A 5 13.62 -2.63 12.82
N PHE A 6 12.47 -3.27 12.71
CA PHE A 6 12.16 -4.53 13.39
C PHE A 6 11.92 -5.69 12.42
N ARG A 7 12.01 -5.43 11.12
CA ARG A 7 11.59 -6.37 10.10
C ARG A 7 12.54 -7.57 10.03
N SER A 8 11.97 -8.76 9.97
CA SER A 8 12.69 -9.99 9.66
C SER A 8 13.42 -9.90 8.31
N GLY A 9 14.47 -10.70 8.16
CA GLY A 9 15.23 -10.79 6.91
C GLY A 9 14.36 -11.22 5.73
N LEU A 10 14.69 -10.72 4.54
CA LEU A 10 14.02 -11.10 3.29
C LEU A 10 14.59 -12.41 2.75
N GLU A 11 13.73 -13.37 2.45
CA GLU A 11 14.14 -14.65 1.86
C GLU A 11 14.34 -14.55 0.35
N LYS A 12 15.33 -15.28 -0.16
CA LYS A 12 15.65 -15.35 -1.59
C LYS A 12 15.48 -16.79 -2.08
N PRO A 13 14.73 -17.01 -3.17
CA PRO A 13 14.65 -18.32 -3.79
C PRO A 13 15.98 -18.69 -4.49
N LEU A 14 16.18 -19.98 -4.78
CA LEU A 14 17.35 -20.47 -5.50
C LEU A 14 17.49 -19.85 -6.90
N LEU A 15 16.37 -19.68 -7.60
CA LEU A 15 16.31 -19.03 -8.91
C LEU A 15 15.57 -17.70 -8.80
N PRO A 16 16.10 -16.63 -9.41
CA PRO A 16 15.48 -15.31 -9.33
C PRO A 16 14.11 -15.32 -10.04
N PRO A 17 13.08 -14.77 -9.39
CA PRO A 17 11.75 -14.68 -9.99
C PRO A 17 11.69 -13.59 -11.07
N LEU A 18 10.66 -13.64 -11.91
CA LEU A 18 10.52 -12.75 -13.06
C LEU A 18 10.38 -11.26 -12.66
N HIS A 19 9.67 -10.98 -11.56
CA HIS A 19 9.35 -9.63 -11.11
C HIS A 19 9.95 -9.32 -9.74
N GLY A 20 11.18 -9.76 -9.46
CA GLY A 20 11.90 -9.35 -8.25
C GLY A 20 12.99 -10.30 -7.82
N ARG A 21 13.24 -10.36 -6.51
CA ARG A 21 14.37 -11.08 -5.91
C ARG A 21 14.00 -11.90 -4.67
N TYR A 22 12.79 -11.73 -4.15
CA TYR A 22 12.38 -12.27 -2.86
C TYR A 22 11.20 -13.24 -3.00
N THR A 23 11.07 -14.14 -2.04
CA THR A 23 9.93 -15.06 -1.91
C THR A 23 9.25 -14.80 -0.57
N PRO A 24 7.93 -15.06 -0.44
CA PRO A 24 7.26 -15.06 0.86
C PRO A 24 7.99 -16.00 1.82
N SER A 25 8.22 -15.52 3.03
CA SER A 25 8.90 -16.29 4.05
C SER A 25 7.97 -17.37 4.62
N SER A 26 8.55 -18.54 4.89
CA SER A 26 7.86 -19.69 5.50
C SER A 26 8.14 -19.84 7.01
N ALA A 27 8.92 -18.91 7.58
CA ALA A 27 9.26 -18.94 9.00
C ALA A 27 8.03 -18.67 9.89
N ASP A 28 7.90 -19.45 10.96
CA ASP A 28 6.79 -19.30 11.93
C ASP A 28 6.84 -17.96 12.69
N ALA A 29 8.05 -17.43 12.91
CA ALA A 29 8.28 -16.17 13.62
C ALA A 29 8.79 -15.09 12.66
N GLN A 30 7.87 -14.23 12.21
CA GLN A 30 8.17 -13.05 11.39
C GLN A 30 7.78 -11.79 12.15
N SER A 31 8.51 -10.71 11.91
CA SER A 31 8.13 -9.37 12.36
C SER A 31 8.26 -8.41 11.19
N VAL A 32 7.32 -7.47 11.07
CA VAL A 32 7.46 -6.28 10.23
C VAL A 32 7.54 -5.05 11.12
N LEU A 33 6.71 -4.99 12.16
CA LEU A 33 6.69 -3.93 13.17
C LEU A 33 7.11 -4.50 14.53
N GLY A 34 7.79 -3.67 15.33
CA GLY A 34 8.09 -4.01 16.73
C GLY A 34 6.83 -3.95 17.59
N THR A 35 6.85 -4.65 18.73
CA THR A 35 5.71 -4.77 19.65
C THR A 35 5.09 -3.43 20.03
N ALA A 36 5.91 -2.42 20.36
CA ALA A 36 5.42 -1.09 20.72
C ALA A 36 4.67 -0.41 19.57
N GLN A 37 5.15 -0.55 18.33
CA GLN A 37 4.49 0.03 17.15
C GLN A 37 3.18 -0.72 16.84
N TRP A 38 3.15 -2.04 17.06
CA TRP A 38 1.92 -2.83 16.94
C TRP A 38 0.86 -2.42 17.96
N SER A 39 1.24 -2.28 19.24
CA SER A 39 0.33 -1.83 20.30
C SER A 39 -0.22 -0.45 20.01
N TRP A 40 0.65 0.51 19.66
CA TRP A 40 0.23 1.85 19.28
C TRP A 40 -0.73 1.84 18.08
N LEU A 41 -0.42 1.10 17.02
CA LEU A 41 -1.28 1.03 15.84
C LEU A 41 -2.68 0.47 16.18
N GLN A 42 -2.75 -0.56 17.03
CA GLN A 42 -4.02 -1.12 17.48
C GLN A 42 -4.85 -0.11 18.27
N GLU A 43 -4.21 0.65 19.18
CA GLU A 43 -4.87 1.69 19.98
C GLU A 43 -5.41 2.84 19.11
N GLU A 44 -4.65 3.29 18.12
CA GLU A 44 -5.08 4.34 17.18
C GLU A 44 -6.21 3.87 16.27
N LEU A 45 -6.16 2.63 15.77
CA LEU A 45 -7.21 2.08 14.90
C LEU A 45 -8.54 1.88 15.64
N ALA A 46 -8.48 1.66 16.96
CA ALA A 46 -9.67 1.57 17.82
C ALA A 46 -10.38 2.92 18.03
N GLN A 47 -9.69 4.05 17.84
CA GLN A 47 -10.33 5.36 17.92
C GLN A 47 -11.30 5.56 16.73
N PRO A 48 -12.46 6.21 16.93
CA PRO A 48 -13.39 6.48 15.84
C PRO A 48 -12.80 7.52 14.86
N ALA A 49 -12.95 7.26 13.56
CA ALA A 49 -12.65 8.24 12.52
C ALA A 49 -13.46 7.96 11.25
N ASP A 50 -13.78 9.01 10.51
CA ASP A 50 -14.39 8.94 9.18
C ASP A 50 -13.40 8.44 8.13
N VAL A 51 -12.16 8.94 8.21
CA VAL A 51 -11.06 8.66 7.28
C VAL A 51 -9.80 8.36 8.06
N ARG A 52 -9.11 7.28 7.70
CA ARG A 52 -7.79 6.91 8.22
C ARG A 52 -6.77 6.88 7.11
N LEU A 53 -5.64 7.57 7.32
CA LEU A 53 -4.49 7.52 6.42
C LEU A 53 -3.38 6.73 7.10
N ILE A 54 -2.99 5.59 6.52
CA ILE A 54 -1.91 4.74 7.05
C ILE A 54 -0.72 4.81 6.09
N ALA A 55 0.33 5.54 6.46
CA ALA A 55 1.56 5.55 5.69
C ALA A 55 2.43 4.33 6.04
N SER A 56 2.79 3.52 5.04
CA SER A 56 3.68 2.37 5.15
C SER A 56 4.89 2.58 4.24
N SER A 57 6.11 2.28 4.72
CA SER A 57 7.31 2.44 3.88
C SER A 57 7.30 1.51 2.66
N ILE A 58 6.63 0.35 2.75
CA ILE A 58 6.51 -0.65 1.68
C ILE A 58 5.04 -0.96 1.38
N GLN A 59 4.76 -1.52 0.21
CA GLN A 59 3.38 -1.77 -0.23
C GLN A 59 2.67 -2.85 0.62
N VAL A 60 1.37 -2.65 0.87
CA VAL A 60 0.57 -3.51 1.75
C VAL A 60 -0.27 -4.51 0.94
N LEU A 61 -1.09 -4.03 0.00
CA LEU A 61 -2.00 -4.79 -0.87
C LEU A 61 -1.34 -5.22 -2.18
N ALA A 62 -0.31 -4.51 -2.64
CA ALA A 62 0.29 -4.79 -3.94
C ALA A 62 0.80 -6.24 -4.02
N ASP A 63 0.49 -6.90 -5.14
CA ASP A 63 0.85 -8.28 -5.41
C ASP A 63 1.21 -8.49 -6.89
N GLY A 64 1.66 -9.69 -7.25
CA GLY A 64 2.15 -10.03 -8.59
C GLY A 64 3.63 -9.74 -8.82
N HIS A 65 4.33 -9.22 -7.82
CA HIS A 65 5.79 -9.00 -7.88
C HIS A 65 6.52 -9.72 -6.75
N GLN A 66 7.86 -9.66 -6.75
CA GLN A 66 8.79 -10.35 -5.84
C GLN A 66 9.79 -9.34 -5.22
N TRP A 67 9.34 -8.11 -5.05
CA TRP A 67 10.08 -7.04 -4.35
C TRP A 67 9.61 -6.88 -2.91
N GLU A 68 10.30 -6.05 -2.14
CA GLU A 68 9.95 -5.79 -0.75
C GLU A 68 8.52 -5.25 -0.62
N ALA A 69 7.68 -5.96 0.15
CA ALA A 69 6.34 -5.55 0.53
C ALA A 69 5.78 -6.49 1.61
N TRP A 70 4.67 -6.12 2.23
CA TRP A 70 4.08 -6.87 3.35
C TRP A 70 3.75 -8.32 3.01
N ARG A 71 3.34 -8.64 1.77
CA ARG A 71 3.07 -10.03 1.33
C ARG A 71 4.24 -10.99 1.51
N LEU A 72 5.47 -10.48 1.67
CA LEU A 72 6.63 -11.33 1.96
C LEU A 72 6.63 -11.86 3.40
N PHE A 73 5.77 -11.29 4.26
CA PHE A 73 5.55 -11.66 5.66
C PHE A 73 4.05 -11.95 5.87
N PRO A 74 3.54 -13.10 5.37
CA PRO A 74 2.09 -13.33 5.26
C PRO A 74 1.34 -13.19 6.59
N ALA A 75 1.91 -13.66 7.70
CA ALA A 75 1.30 -13.56 9.02
C ALA A 75 1.17 -12.11 9.50
N GLU A 76 2.21 -11.29 9.30
CA GLU A 76 2.22 -9.88 9.68
C GLU A 76 1.31 -9.04 8.77
N GLN A 77 1.26 -9.36 7.46
CA GLN A 77 0.31 -8.74 6.53
C GLN A 77 -1.13 -9.06 6.94
N GLN A 78 -1.43 -10.32 7.25
CA GLN A 78 -2.75 -10.73 7.69
C GLN A 78 -3.14 -10.02 9.00
N ARG A 79 -2.21 -9.88 9.95
CA ARG A 79 -2.42 -9.12 11.18
C ARG A 79 -2.76 -7.66 10.91
N LEU A 80 -2.00 -6.98 10.05
CA LEU A 80 -2.27 -5.58 9.69
C LEU A 80 -3.66 -5.42 9.07
N LEU A 81 -3.97 -6.27 8.08
CA LEU A 81 -5.24 -6.21 7.37
C LEU A 81 -6.43 -6.55 8.30
N GLY A 82 -6.24 -7.47 9.24
CA GLY A 82 -7.22 -7.76 10.30
C GLY A 82 -7.55 -6.51 11.13
N LEU A 83 -6.53 -5.82 11.66
CA LEU A 83 -6.75 -4.58 12.43
C LEU A 83 -7.44 -3.48 11.59
N ILE A 84 -7.07 -3.34 10.31
CA ILE A 84 -7.71 -2.38 9.41
C ILE A 84 -9.17 -2.75 9.16
N SER A 85 -9.48 -4.05 9.04
CA SER A 85 -10.85 -4.53 8.78
C SER A 85 -11.81 -4.29 9.95
N GLU A 86 -11.29 -4.30 11.18
CA GLU A 86 -12.06 -4.04 12.40
C GLU A 86 -12.25 -2.54 12.66
N ALA A 87 -11.38 -1.69 12.10
CA ALA A 87 -11.49 -0.25 12.23
C ALA A 87 -12.71 0.29 11.48
N SER A 88 -13.40 1.26 12.09
CA SER A 88 -14.52 1.97 11.44
C SER A 88 -14.03 2.87 10.29
N GLY A 89 -14.94 3.48 9.54
CA GLY A 89 -14.58 4.48 8.52
C GLY A 89 -13.80 3.96 7.31
N THR A 90 -13.37 4.88 6.45
CA THR A 90 -12.63 4.57 5.23
C THR A 90 -11.12 4.61 5.48
N THR A 91 -10.42 3.53 5.17
CA THR A 91 -8.95 3.47 5.29
C THR A 91 -8.27 3.58 3.94
N LEU A 92 -7.30 4.50 3.84
CA LEU A 92 -6.39 4.65 2.71
C LEU A 92 -4.95 4.41 3.17
N VAL A 93 -4.30 3.40 2.60
CA VAL A 93 -2.88 3.12 2.77
C VAL A 93 -2.07 3.96 1.79
N LEU A 94 -1.00 4.60 2.26
CA LEU A 94 -0.02 5.31 1.43
C LEU A 94 1.28 4.52 1.44
N SER A 95 1.85 4.21 0.27
CA SER A 95 3.05 3.39 0.20
C SER A 95 4.06 3.85 -0.86
N GLY A 96 5.28 3.30 -0.78
CA GLY A 96 6.38 3.60 -1.69
C GLY A 96 7.33 2.42 -1.90
N ASP A 97 8.62 2.70 -2.06
CA ASP A 97 9.73 1.72 -2.21
C ASP A 97 9.74 0.95 -3.53
N ARG A 98 9.13 1.50 -4.59
CA ARG A 98 8.96 0.79 -5.87
C ARG A 98 9.42 1.52 -7.12
N HIS A 99 9.76 2.81 -7.03
CA HIS A 99 10.08 3.64 -8.21
C HIS A 99 8.96 3.68 -9.28
N LEU A 100 7.74 3.32 -8.91
CA LEU A 100 6.52 3.43 -9.71
C LEU A 100 5.37 3.96 -8.86
N ALA A 101 4.25 4.23 -9.53
CA ALA A 101 2.99 4.59 -8.94
C ALA A 101 1.90 3.57 -9.30
N GLY A 102 0.94 3.38 -8.40
CA GLY A 102 -0.20 2.50 -8.62
C GLY A 102 -1.31 2.76 -7.60
N ILE A 103 -2.53 2.44 -7.98
CA ILE A 103 -3.69 2.42 -7.09
C ILE A 103 -4.11 0.97 -6.94
N TYR A 104 -4.29 0.49 -5.71
CA TYR A 104 -4.69 -0.88 -5.43
C TYR A 104 -5.95 -0.86 -4.58
N PHE A 105 -6.86 -1.79 -4.84
CA PHE A 105 -8.15 -1.86 -4.18
C PHE A 105 -8.54 -3.31 -3.92
N ASP A 106 -8.76 -3.65 -2.66
CA ASP A 106 -9.28 -4.95 -2.25
C ASP A 106 -10.65 -4.76 -1.62
N LYS A 107 -11.69 -5.19 -2.34
CA LYS A 107 -13.09 -5.10 -1.93
C LYS A 107 -13.59 -6.33 -1.18
N ASP A 108 -12.89 -7.47 -1.31
CA ASP A 108 -13.41 -8.77 -0.88
C ASP A 108 -12.76 -9.23 0.43
N ARG A 109 -11.65 -8.63 0.83
CA ARG A 109 -10.84 -9.07 1.98
C ARG A 109 -11.29 -8.50 3.33
N SER A 110 -12.19 -7.51 3.35
CA SER A 110 -12.74 -6.91 4.57
C SER A 110 -14.10 -6.26 4.35
N SER A 111 -14.87 -6.09 5.43
CA SER A 111 -16.15 -5.36 5.45
C SER A 111 -16.02 -3.90 4.99
N ASN A 112 -14.86 -3.28 5.25
CA ASN A 112 -14.48 -1.98 4.75
C ASN A 112 -13.44 -2.15 3.63
N PRO A 113 -13.70 -1.67 2.40
CA PRO A 113 -12.75 -1.83 1.31
C PRO A 113 -11.46 -1.06 1.60
N ILE A 114 -10.31 -1.69 1.35
CA ILE A 114 -9.00 -1.09 1.60
C ILE A 114 -8.48 -0.54 0.27
N LEU A 115 -8.20 0.76 0.27
CA LEU A 115 -7.53 1.43 -0.84
C LEU A 115 -6.07 1.65 -0.49
N GLU A 116 -5.18 1.41 -1.44
CA GLU A 116 -3.76 1.75 -1.33
C GLU A 116 -3.34 2.64 -2.50
N LEU A 117 -2.64 3.72 -2.19
CA LEU A 117 -2.00 4.62 -3.13
C LEU A 117 -0.48 4.47 -3.00
N THR A 118 0.15 3.80 -3.95
CA THR A 118 1.60 3.77 -4.08
C THR A 118 2.06 4.95 -4.93
N SER A 119 2.97 5.78 -4.40
CA SER A 119 3.66 6.83 -5.16
C SER A 119 5.12 6.91 -4.71
N SER A 120 6.05 6.62 -5.62
CA SER A 120 7.45 6.33 -5.23
C SER A 120 8.53 6.88 -6.16
N SER A 121 8.18 7.59 -7.23
CA SER A 121 9.12 7.89 -8.33
C SER A 121 9.61 9.33 -8.37
N LEU A 122 9.34 10.15 -7.34
CA LEU A 122 9.50 11.61 -7.40
C LEU A 122 10.86 12.06 -7.95
N ASN A 123 11.94 11.42 -7.53
CA ASN A 123 13.32 11.75 -7.95
C ASN A 123 14.03 10.64 -8.75
N LEU A 124 13.51 9.40 -8.73
CA LEU A 124 14.10 8.27 -9.43
C LEU A 124 13.00 7.38 -10.02
N PRO A 125 12.49 7.70 -11.23
CA PRO A 125 11.51 6.87 -11.90
C PRO A 125 12.10 5.58 -12.44
N LEU A 126 11.28 4.53 -12.50
CA LEU A 126 11.72 3.20 -12.91
C LEU A 126 12.30 3.22 -14.34
N THR A 127 11.75 4.05 -15.23
CA THR A 127 12.22 4.24 -16.60
C THR A 127 13.65 4.81 -16.68
N SER A 128 14.14 5.48 -15.63
CA SER A 128 15.52 5.98 -15.57
C SER A 128 16.54 4.89 -15.20
N ILE A 129 16.09 3.75 -14.66
CA ILE A 129 16.97 2.69 -14.15
C ILE A 129 16.73 1.33 -14.83
N VAL A 130 15.63 1.17 -15.57
CA VAL A 130 15.26 -0.06 -16.29
C VAL A 130 14.79 0.29 -17.70
N SER A 131 15.47 -0.22 -18.71
CA SER A 131 15.16 0.04 -20.12
C SER A 131 14.03 -0.84 -20.69
N ASN A 132 13.84 -2.04 -20.14
CA ASN A 132 12.78 -2.96 -20.56
C ASN A 132 11.92 -3.38 -19.35
N ILE A 133 10.88 -2.59 -19.10
CA ILE A 133 9.98 -2.79 -17.96
C ILE A 133 9.00 -3.92 -18.29
N LYS A 134 9.05 -4.99 -17.49
CA LYS A 134 8.03 -6.03 -17.49
C LYS A 134 6.94 -5.63 -16.51
N VAL A 135 5.76 -5.33 -17.01
CA VAL A 135 4.60 -4.95 -16.19
C VAL A 135 4.27 -6.08 -15.22
N GLU A 136 4.23 -5.76 -13.94
CA GLU A 136 3.88 -6.70 -12.87
C GLU A 136 2.38 -7.03 -12.95
N PRO A 137 1.94 -8.30 -12.82
CA PRO A 137 0.53 -8.71 -12.90
C PRO A 137 -0.47 -7.83 -12.14
N GLY A 138 -0.20 -7.50 -10.87
CA GLY A 138 -1.02 -6.56 -10.09
C GLY A 138 -2.49 -6.94 -9.95
N PRO A 139 -2.84 -8.10 -9.35
CA PRO A 139 -4.23 -8.59 -9.29
C PRO A 139 -5.20 -7.64 -8.56
N TYR A 140 -4.70 -6.83 -7.62
CA TYR A 140 -5.46 -5.82 -6.90
C TYR A 140 -5.32 -4.41 -7.49
N ARG A 141 -4.53 -4.23 -8.56
CA ARG A 141 -4.20 -2.90 -9.09
C ARG A 141 -5.32 -2.39 -9.99
N LEU A 142 -5.76 -1.17 -9.74
CA LEU A 142 -6.71 -0.45 -10.57
C LEU A 142 -5.97 0.21 -11.74
N GLY A 143 -6.09 -0.42 -12.92
CA GLY A 143 -5.49 0.06 -14.16
C GLY A 143 -3.97 -0.14 -14.23
N GLU A 144 -3.37 0.51 -15.23
CA GLU A 144 -1.94 0.38 -15.51
C GLU A 144 -1.07 1.13 -14.48
N PRO A 145 0.09 0.57 -14.09
CA PRO A 145 1.05 1.30 -13.26
C PRO A 145 1.59 2.52 -14.00
N PHE A 146 2.17 3.47 -13.25
CA PHE A 146 2.81 4.65 -13.81
C PHE A 146 4.29 4.66 -13.41
N PHE A 147 5.19 4.67 -14.40
CA PHE A 147 6.62 4.44 -14.17
C PHE A 147 7.48 5.71 -14.14
N GLU A 148 6.92 6.85 -14.56
CA GLU A 148 7.58 8.15 -14.60
C GLU A 148 7.50 8.89 -13.26
N ALA A 149 8.20 10.03 -13.15
CA ALA A 149 8.21 10.86 -11.95
C ALA A 149 6.78 11.28 -11.56
N ASN A 150 6.42 11.04 -10.30
CA ASN A 150 5.07 11.26 -9.79
C ASN A 150 5.02 11.61 -8.31
N PHE A 151 3.87 12.11 -7.88
CA PHE A 151 3.47 12.28 -6.49
C PHE A 151 1.98 11.96 -6.30
N GLY A 152 1.60 11.58 -5.08
CA GLY A 152 0.20 11.38 -4.69
C GLY A 152 -0.48 12.67 -4.26
N LEU A 153 -1.78 12.80 -4.55
CA LEU A 153 -2.66 13.86 -4.05
C LEU A 153 -3.91 13.22 -3.45
N ILE A 154 -4.29 13.65 -2.24
CA ILE A 154 -5.51 13.22 -1.57
C ILE A 154 -6.33 14.47 -1.27
N GLU A 155 -7.57 14.47 -1.73
CA GLU A 155 -8.53 15.56 -1.51
C GLU A 155 -9.75 14.97 -0.81
N ILE A 156 -10.17 15.61 0.29
CA ILE A 156 -11.35 15.18 1.03
C ILE A 156 -12.37 16.31 0.97
N ASP A 157 -13.50 16.02 0.33
CA ASP A 157 -14.68 16.87 0.30
C ASP A 157 -15.63 16.41 1.42
N TRP A 158 -15.59 17.13 2.54
CA TRP A 158 -16.42 16.81 3.71
C TRP A 158 -17.91 17.05 3.48
N GLN A 159 -18.25 18.04 2.63
CA GLN A 159 -19.64 18.35 2.33
C GLN A 159 -20.26 17.29 1.42
N ALA A 160 -19.53 16.88 0.37
CA ALA A 160 -19.96 15.81 -0.52
C ALA A 160 -19.67 14.41 0.02
N ARG A 161 -19.04 14.29 1.20
CA ARG A 161 -18.58 13.04 1.81
C ARG A 161 -17.80 12.17 0.81
N ARG A 162 -16.78 12.76 0.19
CA ARG A 162 -16.01 12.10 -0.88
C ARG A 162 -14.52 12.25 -0.65
N LEU A 163 -13.80 11.14 -0.77
CA LEU A 163 -12.35 11.12 -0.84
C LEU A 163 -11.94 10.91 -2.31
N HIS A 164 -11.06 11.77 -2.80
CA HIS A 164 -10.42 11.65 -4.11
C HIS A 164 -8.92 11.38 -3.90
N ALA A 165 -8.42 10.28 -4.46
CA ALA A 165 -7.01 9.95 -4.45
C ALA A 165 -6.49 9.95 -5.89
N ALA A 166 -5.42 10.68 -6.15
CA ALA A 166 -4.85 10.87 -7.47
C ALA A 166 -3.34 10.67 -7.47
N ILE A 167 -2.83 10.21 -8.60
CA ILE A 167 -1.41 10.20 -8.94
C ILE A 167 -1.21 11.31 -9.97
N LYS A 168 -0.29 12.20 -9.67
CA LYS A 168 0.08 13.35 -10.51
C LYS A 168 1.47 13.13 -11.08
N ASP A 169 1.68 13.48 -12.34
CA ASP A 169 3.02 13.53 -12.92
C ASP A 169 3.76 14.83 -12.50
N GLN A 170 5.01 14.97 -12.94
CA GLN A 170 5.85 16.14 -12.70
C GLN A 170 5.24 17.48 -13.19
N THR A 171 4.29 17.45 -14.13
CA THR A 171 3.59 18.63 -14.65
C THR A 171 2.30 18.93 -13.90
N ARG A 172 1.99 18.13 -12.86
CA ARG A 172 0.74 18.16 -12.07
C ARG A 172 -0.50 17.67 -12.82
N GLN A 173 -0.32 16.98 -13.95
CA GLN A 173 -1.42 16.32 -14.64
C GLN A 173 -1.83 15.04 -13.90
N THR A 174 -3.13 14.81 -13.73
CA THR A 174 -3.63 13.53 -13.20
C THR A 174 -3.39 12.42 -14.20
N VAL A 175 -2.59 11.42 -13.83
CA VAL A 175 -2.35 10.22 -14.64
C VAL A 175 -3.20 9.05 -14.19
N ARG A 176 -3.53 8.97 -12.90
CA ARG A 176 -4.46 7.98 -12.33
C ARG A 176 -5.26 8.63 -11.22
N SER A 177 -6.48 8.18 -10.99
CA SER A 177 -7.25 8.58 -9.83
C SER A 177 -8.37 7.61 -9.52
N VAL A 178 -8.84 7.66 -8.28
CA VAL A 178 -10.03 6.97 -7.80
C VAL A 178 -10.77 7.87 -6.83
N SER A 179 -12.09 7.72 -6.75
CA SER A 179 -12.89 8.40 -5.73
C SER A 179 -13.72 7.40 -4.96
N LEU A 180 -13.85 7.62 -3.66
CA LEU A 180 -14.66 6.81 -2.76
C LEU A 180 -15.66 7.72 -2.04
N SER A 181 -16.90 7.25 -1.91
CA SER A 181 -17.87 7.87 -1.01
C SER A 181 -17.55 7.45 0.42
N LEU A 182 -17.49 8.43 1.32
CA LEU A 182 -17.26 8.20 2.74
C LEU A 182 -18.58 7.78 3.39
N GLY A 183 -18.59 6.61 4.03
CA GLY A 183 -19.72 6.18 4.85
C GLY A 183 -19.95 7.16 6.01
N HIS A 184 -21.17 7.18 6.56
CA HIS A 184 -21.40 7.89 7.82
C HIS A 184 -20.84 7.00 8.93
N SER A 185 -19.81 7.45 9.67
CA SER A 185 -19.55 6.84 10.98
C SER A 185 -20.75 7.16 11.85
N GLY A 186 -21.54 6.13 12.20
CA GLY A 186 -22.79 6.28 12.95
C GLY A 186 -22.61 7.10 14.23
N GLN A 187 -23.65 7.86 14.56
CA GLN A 187 -23.89 8.42 15.88
C GLN A 187 -24.07 7.33 16.93
#